data_AF-A0A1W6L4F5-F1
#
_entry.id   AF-A0A1W6L4F5-F1
#
_cell.length_a   1.000
_cell.length_b   1.000
_cell.length_c   1.000
_cell.angle_alpha   90.00
_cell.angle_beta   90.00
_cell.angle_gamma   90.00
#
_symmetry.space_group_name_H-M   'P 1'
#
loop_
_entity.id
_entity.type
_entity.pdbx_description
1 polymer ?
#
loop_
_entity_poly.entity_id
_entity_poly.type
_entity_poly.pdbx_seq_one_letter_code
_entity_poly.pdbx_strand_id
1 'polypeptide(L)'
;MNDSILVLKRRTRRLAADTFGALARHLRVEARPAALDDALCCSDGARSLAYAQPCTPFGGLLFFADQSIAWGEAVGKVLDPKRAQAWAMALLEKFELLPNPSGDRDIRVAFELEATATEAMVFDGHERRRVKTKTDVTSRTTVNGIPVVGPRAKARVLFKDTEAPVMLHVAMWESLLVHEERARLPEDQVARAVDDTLRQRHAGRPPPWRLCGQRLVYQADEFRGAPDLLAPEYLAEIEVGGSRQVVRVPACR
;
A
#
# COMPACT_ATOMS: atom_id res chain seq x y z
N MET A 1 -17.45 14.05 24.66
CA MET A 1 -16.19 13.29 24.55
C MET A 1 -15.31 14.08 23.60
N ASN A 2 -14.06 14.36 23.96
CA ASN A 2 -13.15 15.01 23.03
C ASN A 2 -12.94 14.04 21.86
N ASP A 3 -13.49 14.39 20.70
CA ASP A 3 -13.34 13.63 19.46
C ASP A 3 -11.98 14.02 18.89
N SER A 4 -10.91 13.53 19.52
CA SER A 4 -9.54 13.75 19.12
C SER A 4 -9.07 12.64 18.19
N ILE A 5 -8.04 12.94 17.41
CA ILE A 5 -7.42 11.99 16.49
C ILE A 5 -5.91 12.18 16.52
N LEU A 6 -5.18 11.07 16.44
CA LEU A 6 -3.74 11.07 16.45
C LEU A 6 -3.21 11.43 15.06
N VAL A 7 -2.16 12.24 15.02
CA VAL A 7 -1.24 12.29 13.88
C VAL A 7 -0.03 11.47 14.28
N LEU A 8 0.35 10.53 13.42
CA LEU A 8 1.38 9.55 13.75
C LEU A 8 2.63 9.80 12.93
N LYS A 9 3.79 9.74 13.57
CA LYS A 9 5.08 9.69 12.88
C LYS A 9 5.42 8.24 12.58
N ARG A 10 5.55 7.90 11.31
CA ARG A 10 6.08 6.61 10.90
C ARG A 10 7.60 6.62 10.92
N ARG A 11 8.19 5.56 11.45
CA ARG A 11 9.60 5.23 11.22
C ARG A 11 9.69 4.09 10.22
N THR A 12 10.48 4.34 9.19
CA THR A 12 10.81 3.36 8.18
C THR A 12 12.02 2.55 8.65
N ARG A 13 11.93 1.23 8.49
CA ARG A 13 13.03 0.33 8.85
C ARG A 13 14.26 0.59 7.98
N ARG A 14 15.47 0.42 8.50
CA ARG A 14 16.66 0.23 7.66
C ARG A 14 16.86 -1.27 7.46
N LEU A 15 16.93 -1.71 6.22
CA LEU A 15 17.14 -3.13 5.91
C LEU A 15 18.64 -3.42 5.87
N ALA A 16 19.08 -4.43 6.61
CA ALA A 16 20.47 -4.88 6.61
C ALA A 16 20.81 -5.59 5.29
N ALA A 17 22.04 -5.42 4.80
CA ALA A 17 22.48 -6.02 3.54
C ALA A 17 22.41 -7.56 3.56
N ASP A 18 22.70 -8.19 4.70
CA ASP A 18 22.63 -9.64 4.84
C ASP A 18 21.19 -10.16 4.77
N THR A 19 20.25 -9.47 5.42
CA THR A 19 18.81 -9.78 5.33
C THR A 19 18.31 -9.61 3.90
N PHE A 20 18.72 -8.53 3.23
CA PHE A 20 18.39 -8.31 1.81
C PHE A 20 18.96 -9.40 0.92
N GLY A 21 20.22 -9.81 1.12
CA GLY A 21 20.84 -10.91 0.38
C GLY A 21 20.17 -12.28 0.64
N ALA A 22 19.72 -12.54 1.87
CA ALA A 22 18.93 -13.72 2.20
C ALA A 22 17.56 -13.69 1.51
N LEU A 23 16.90 -12.54 1.46
CA LEU A 23 15.64 -12.34 0.74
C LEU A 23 15.82 -12.53 -0.77
N ALA A 24 16.86 -11.94 -1.36
CA ALA A 24 17.19 -12.10 -2.78
C ALA A 24 17.35 -13.58 -3.16
N ARG A 25 18.11 -14.35 -2.36
CA ARG A 25 18.26 -15.80 -2.57
C ARG A 25 16.94 -16.56 -2.42
N HIS A 26 16.10 -16.17 -1.46
CA HIS A 26 14.78 -16.78 -1.27
C HIS A 26 13.86 -16.52 -2.47
N LEU A 27 13.94 -15.34 -3.06
CA LEU A 27 13.25 -14.95 -4.30
C LEU A 27 14.00 -15.38 -5.57
N ARG A 28 15.07 -16.16 -5.43
CA ARG A 28 15.91 -16.70 -6.52
C ARG A 28 16.49 -15.63 -7.44
N VAL A 29 16.84 -14.45 -6.91
CA VAL A 29 17.62 -13.45 -7.67
C VAL A 29 19.09 -13.84 -7.58
N GLU A 30 19.64 -14.34 -8.68
CA GLU A 30 21.01 -14.87 -8.75
C GLU A 30 22.04 -13.76 -9.01
N ALA A 31 22.03 -12.73 -8.16
CA ALA A 31 22.92 -11.59 -8.27
C ALA A 31 23.43 -11.12 -6.91
N ARG A 32 24.65 -10.58 -6.89
CA ARG A 32 25.22 -9.99 -5.68
C ARG A 32 24.48 -8.67 -5.35
N PRO A 33 24.02 -8.48 -4.10
CA PRO A 33 23.48 -7.20 -3.67
C PRO A 33 24.48 -6.05 -3.85
N ALA A 34 24.01 -4.97 -4.45
CA ALA A 34 24.67 -3.67 -4.42
C ALA A 34 24.04 -2.85 -3.30
N ALA A 35 24.88 -2.31 -2.41
CA ALA A 35 24.49 -1.38 -1.38
C ALA A 35 24.85 0.04 -1.83
N LEU A 36 23.84 0.89 -1.94
CA LEU A 36 23.96 2.33 -2.17
C LEU A 36 23.65 3.06 -0.85
N ASP A 37 23.95 4.35 -0.78
CA ASP A 37 23.71 5.15 0.43
C ASP A 37 22.23 5.15 0.84
N ASP A 38 21.35 5.11 -0.16
CA ASP A 38 19.91 5.33 -0.06
C ASP A 38 19.07 4.15 -0.56
N ALA A 39 19.72 3.05 -1.00
CA ALA A 39 19.03 1.86 -1.50
C ALA A 39 19.86 0.58 -1.39
N LEU A 40 19.17 -0.56 -1.42
CA LEU A 40 19.76 -1.87 -1.72
C LEU A 40 19.12 -2.39 -3.01
N CYS A 41 19.91 -2.96 -3.92
CA CYS A 41 19.36 -3.55 -5.13
C CYS A 41 20.15 -4.77 -5.60
N CYS A 42 19.48 -5.66 -6.33
CA CYS A 42 20.13 -6.69 -7.14
C CYS A 42 19.24 -7.04 -8.33
N SER A 43 19.87 -7.42 -9.44
CA SER A 43 19.19 -7.92 -10.63
C SER A 43 20.05 -8.94 -11.35
N ASP A 44 19.43 -10.02 -11.83
CA ASP A 44 20.05 -11.06 -12.67
C ASP A 44 19.61 -10.94 -14.14
N GLY A 45 19.02 -9.80 -14.53
CA GLY A 45 18.47 -9.54 -15.87
C GLY A 45 17.04 -10.06 -16.07
N ALA A 46 16.67 -11.18 -15.44
CA ALA A 46 15.29 -11.69 -15.47
C ALA A 46 14.47 -11.14 -14.28
N ARG A 47 15.11 -10.99 -13.13
CA ARG A 47 14.49 -10.60 -11.86
C ARG A 47 15.19 -9.37 -11.32
N SER A 48 14.44 -8.57 -10.58
CA SER A 48 14.96 -7.40 -9.88
C SER A 48 14.38 -7.35 -8.49
N LEU A 49 15.23 -7.09 -7.49
CA LEU A 49 14.83 -6.78 -6.12
C LEU A 49 15.46 -5.43 -5.76
N ALA A 50 14.66 -4.54 -5.21
CA ALA A 50 15.10 -3.23 -4.74
C ALA A 50 14.45 -2.87 -3.42
N TYR A 51 15.20 -2.20 -2.56
CA TYR A 51 14.72 -1.63 -1.32
C TYR A 51 15.19 -0.18 -1.22
N ALA A 52 14.25 0.74 -1.10
CA ALA A 52 14.56 2.14 -0.84
C ALA A 52 14.77 2.33 0.66
N GLN A 53 15.99 2.72 1.06
CA GLN A 53 16.32 2.98 2.47
C GLN A 53 15.55 4.22 2.98
N PRO A 54 15.48 4.42 4.32
CA PRO A 54 14.86 5.61 4.89
C PRO A 54 15.35 6.92 4.27
N CYS A 55 14.50 7.96 4.33
CA CYS A 55 14.77 9.33 3.86
C CYS A 55 14.76 9.54 2.33
N THR A 56 14.50 8.53 1.52
CA THR A 56 14.19 8.68 0.09
C THR A 56 12.67 8.86 -0.14
N PRO A 57 12.23 9.40 -1.30
CA PRO A 57 10.79 9.52 -1.62
C PRO A 57 10.01 8.21 -1.51
N PHE A 58 10.67 7.09 -1.77
CA PHE A 58 10.12 5.74 -1.67
C PHE A 58 10.59 4.98 -0.42
N GLY A 59 11.17 5.68 0.55
CA GLY A 59 11.79 5.08 1.72
C GLY A 59 10.86 4.11 2.44
N GLY A 60 11.31 2.86 2.55
CA GLY A 60 10.58 1.77 3.16
C GLY A 60 9.88 0.86 2.17
N LEU A 61 9.94 1.14 0.88
CA LEU A 61 9.39 0.28 -0.14
C LEU A 61 10.40 -0.78 -0.56
N LEU A 62 10.00 -2.03 -0.39
CA LEU A 62 10.63 -3.22 -0.96
C LEU A 62 9.85 -3.62 -2.21
N PHE A 63 10.53 -3.74 -3.33
CA PHE A 63 9.95 -4.11 -4.61
C PHE A 63 10.71 -5.26 -5.26
N PHE A 64 9.98 -6.27 -5.73
CA PHE A 64 10.50 -7.36 -6.54
C PHE A 64 9.65 -7.49 -7.81
N ALA A 65 10.29 -7.82 -8.91
CA ALA A 65 9.62 -8.23 -10.14
C ALA A 65 10.42 -9.33 -10.85
N ASP A 66 9.70 -10.37 -11.30
CA ASP A 66 10.19 -11.31 -12.31
C ASP A 66 9.65 -10.86 -13.68
N GLN A 67 10.57 -10.39 -14.53
CA GLN A 67 10.30 -9.88 -15.87
C GLN A 67 10.28 -11.00 -16.92
N SER A 68 10.72 -12.22 -16.57
CA SER A 68 10.65 -13.37 -17.48
C SER A 68 9.23 -13.92 -17.63
N ILE A 69 8.28 -13.45 -16.82
CA ILE A 69 6.90 -13.93 -16.79
C ILE A 69 5.93 -12.80 -17.12
N ALA A 70 5.10 -13.00 -18.13
CA ALA A 70 4.06 -12.05 -18.51
C ALA A 70 2.90 -12.05 -17.48
N TRP A 71 2.71 -10.92 -16.78
CA TRP A 71 1.72 -10.83 -15.70
C TRP A 71 0.27 -10.98 -16.19
N GLY A 72 -0.02 -10.49 -17.40
CA GLY A 72 -1.36 -10.51 -18.00
C GLY A 72 -1.69 -11.77 -18.80
N GLU A 73 -0.73 -12.66 -19.00
CA GLU A 73 -0.95 -13.87 -19.81
C GLU A 73 -1.92 -14.84 -19.13
N ALA A 74 -2.80 -15.45 -19.92
CA ALA A 74 -3.69 -16.49 -19.42
C ALA A 74 -2.87 -17.71 -18.99
N VAL A 75 -3.27 -18.34 -17.89
CA VAL A 75 -2.64 -19.58 -17.42
C VAL A 75 -3.69 -20.67 -17.25
N GLY A 76 -3.30 -21.91 -17.56
CA GLY A 76 -4.19 -23.07 -17.38
C GLY A 76 -4.56 -23.29 -15.91
N LYS A 77 -3.68 -22.89 -14.99
CA LYS A 77 -3.88 -22.99 -13.54
C LYS A 77 -3.27 -21.78 -12.84
N VAL A 78 -3.91 -21.33 -11.78
CA VAL A 78 -3.36 -20.35 -10.85
C VAL A 78 -3.10 -21.01 -9.50
N LEU A 79 -2.17 -20.44 -8.73
CA LEU A 79 -1.90 -20.85 -7.36
C LEU A 79 -3.17 -20.68 -6.53
N ASP A 80 -3.49 -21.68 -5.71
CA ASP A 80 -4.64 -21.61 -4.80
C ASP A 80 -4.53 -20.38 -3.87
N PRO A 81 -5.60 -19.57 -3.70
CA PRO A 81 -5.56 -18.37 -2.87
C PRO A 81 -5.11 -18.61 -1.42
N LYS A 82 -5.55 -19.69 -0.76
CA LYS A 82 -5.13 -19.97 0.63
C LYS A 82 -3.66 -20.32 0.70
N ARG A 83 -3.18 -21.08 -0.29
CA ARG A 83 -1.74 -21.40 -0.41
C ARG A 83 -0.90 -20.16 -0.69
N ALA A 84 -1.35 -19.28 -1.59
CA ALA A 84 -0.70 -18.01 -1.87
C ALA A 84 -0.63 -17.10 -0.64
N GLN A 85 -1.72 -17.00 0.12
CA GLN A 85 -1.81 -16.24 1.35
C GLN A 85 -0.85 -16.78 2.42
N ALA A 86 -0.83 -18.10 2.64
CA ALA A 86 0.04 -18.74 3.61
C ALA A 86 1.52 -18.55 3.27
N TRP A 87 1.89 -18.70 2.00
CA TRP A 87 3.26 -18.45 1.54
C TRP A 87 3.65 -16.98 1.75
N ALA A 88 2.77 -16.05 1.37
CA ALA A 88 3.02 -14.62 1.54
C ALA A 88 3.21 -14.25 3.02
N MET A 89 2.37 -14.77 3.92
CA MET A 89 2.52 -14.55 5.36
C MET A 89 3.86 -15.09 5.87
N ALA A 90 4.21 -16.33 5.51
CA ALA A 90 5.47 -16.95 5.92
C ALA A 90 6.70 -16.16 5.44
N LEU A 91 6.65 -15.60 4.22
CA LEU A 91 7.69 -14.69 3.72
C LEU A 91 7.80 -13.44 4.58
N LEU A 92 6.68 -12.76 4.84
CA LEU A 92 6.66 -11.51 5.60
C LEU A 92 7.14 -11.72 7.03
N GLU A 93 6.76 -12.82 7.68
CA GLU A 93 7.24 -13.18 9.02
C GLU A 93 8.73 -13.50 9.02
N LYS A 94 9.19 -14.38 8.12
CA LYS A 94 10.58 -14.85 8.06
C LYS A 94 11.59 -13.72 7.90
N PHE A 95 11.24 -12.69 7.12
CA PHE A 95 12.10 -11.54 6.85
C PHE A 95 11.71 -10.30 7.66
N GLU A 96 10.81 -10.45 8.64
CA GLU A 96 10.34 -9.38 9.52
C GLU A 96 9.87 -8.14 8.74
N LEU A 97 9.08 -8.37 7.69
CA LEU A 97 8.55 -7.36 6.78
C LEU A 97 7.13 -6.90 7.18
N LEU A 98 6.54 -7.54 8.19
CA LEU A 98 5.27 -7.11 8.76
C LEU A 98 5.42 -5.74 9.43
N PRO A 99 4.39 -4.89 9.41
CA PRO A 99 4.42 -3.65 10.18
C PRO A 99 4.52 -4.01 11.66
N ASN A 100 5.57 -3.52 12.31
CA ASN A 100 5.75 -3.79 13.73
C ASN A 100 4.68 -3.08 14.57
N PRO A 101 4.13 -3.74 15.60
CA PRO A 101 3.26 -3.08 16.57
C PRO A 101 4.04 -1.95 17.26
N SER A 102 3.35 -0.86 17.54
CA SER A 102 3.93 0.22 18.33
C SER A 102 4.25 -0.27 19.74
N GLY A 103 5.34 0.24 20.33
CA GLY A 103 5.56 0.11 21.79
C GLY A 103 4.64 1.02 22.60
N ASP A 104 3.92 1.92 21.94
CA ASP A 104 2.95 2.83 22.53
C ASP A 104 1.59 2.15 22.73
N ARG A 105 1.03 2.25 23.95
CA ARG A 105 -0.24 1.61 24.31
C ARG A 105 -1.44 2.22 23.59
N ASP A 106 -1.30 3.45 23.09
CA ASP A 106 -2.36 4.19 22.41
C ASP A 106 -2.43 3.89 20.90
N ILE A 107 -1.53 3.04 20.38
CA ILE A 107 -1.46 2.67 18.97
C ILE A 107 -1.63 1.16 18.79
N ARG A 108 -2.76 0.76 18.21
CA ARG A 108 -3.07 -0.63 17.84
C ARG A 108 -2.98 -0.78 16.32
N VAL A 109 -1.98 -1.50 15.85
CA VAL A 109 -1.82 -1.84 14.43
C VAL A 109 -2.41 -3.22 14.18
N ALA A 110 -3.32 -3.34 13.23
CA ALA A 110 -3.80 -4.63 12.73
C ALA A 110 -3.40 -4.78 11.25
N PHE A 111 -2.96 -5.98 10.88
CA PHE A 111 -2.51 -6.32 9.54
C PHE A 111 -3.10 -7.67 9.13
N GLU A 112 -3.79 -7.68 8.01
CA GLU A 112 -4.42 -8.87 7.46
C GLU A 112 -4.03 -9.03 5.99
N LEU A 113 -3.89 -10.27 5.53
CA LEU A 113 -3.71 -10.59 4.12
C LEU A 113 -5.01 -11.17 3.56
N GLU A 114 -5.36 -10.76 2.35
CA GLU A 114 -6.45 -11.32 1.56
C GLU A 114 -5.89 -11.80 0.23
N ALA A 115 -6.35 -12.96 -0.24
CA ALA A 115 -5.91 -13.55 -1.51
C ALA A 115 -7.09 -13.78 -2.46
N THR A 116 -6.94 -13.40 -3.72
CA THR A 116 -7.98 -13.51 -4.73
C THR A 116 -7.39 -14.03 -6.04
N ALA A 117 -8.03 -15.05 -6.62
CA ALA A 117 -7.75 -15.46 -7.98
C ALA A 117 -8.37 -14.46 -8.96
N THR A 118 -7.55 -13.89 -9.83
CA THR A 118 -7.95 -12.86 -10.79
C THR A 118 -8.24 -13.50 -12.15
N GLU A 119 -9.41 -13.19 -12.69
CA GLU A 119 -9.83 -13.57 -14.03
C GLU A 119 -9.72 -12.37 -14.98
N ALA A 120 -9.30 -12.62 -16.22
CA ALA A 120 -9.35 -11.66 -17.30
C ALA A 120 -10.37 -12.10 -18.35
N MET A 121 -10.95 -11.13 -19.04
CA MET A 121 -11.77 -11.39 -20.22
C MET A 121 -10.86 -11.44 -21.45
N VAL A 122 -10.86 -12.56 -22.16
CA VAL A 122 -10.15 -12.71 -23.43
C VAL A 122 -11.18 -12.86 -24.54
N PHE A 123 -10.94 -12.16 -25.66
CA PHE A 123 -11.72 -12.27 -26.88
C PHE A 123 -10.86 -12.93 -27.96
N ASP A 124 -11.33 -14.04 -28.50
CA ASP A 124 -10.62 -14.82 -29.53
C ASP A 124 -11.05 -14.47 -30.97
N GLY A 125 -11.82 -13.38 -31.12
CA GLY A 125 -12.42 -12.97 -32.40
C GLY A 125 -13.85 -13.45 -32.59
N HIS A 126 -14.32 -14.41 -31.79
CA HIS A 126 -15.68 -14.96 -31.90
C HIS A 126 -16.44 -14.83 -30.58
N GLU A 127 -15.81 -15.18 -29.45
CA GLU A 127 -16.45 -15.21 -28.14
C GLU A 127 -15.59 -14.56 -27.05
N ARG A 128 -16.27 -13.98 -26.05
CA ARG A 128 -15.64 -13.48 -24.84
C ARG A 128 -15.67 -14.58 -23.79
N ARG A 129 -14.50 -14.99 -23.31
CA ARG A 129 -14.38 -15.97 -22.23
C ARG A 129 -13.57 -15.42 -21.07
N ARG A 130 -13.93 -15.83 -19.85
CA ARG A 130 -13.13 -15.57 -18.66
C ARG A 130 -12.03 -16.62 -18.55
N VAL A 131 -10.80 -16.15 -18.37
CA VAL A 131 -9.64 -17.02 -18.13
C VAL A 131 -8.93 -16.57 -16.87
N LYS A 132 -8.46 -17.53 -16.08
CA LYS A 132 -7.65 -17.24 -14.90
C LYS A 132 -6.28 -16.73 -15.35
N THR A 133 -5.78 -15.71 -14.68
CA THR A 133 -4.50 -15.07 -15.05
C THR A 133 -3.48 -15.17 -13.94
N LYS A 134 -3.89 -14.98 -12.69
CA LYS A 134 -2.98 -14.88 -11.54
C LYS A 134 -3.74 -14.99 -10.23
N THR A 135 -3.01 -15.09 -9.13
CA THR A 135 -3.51 -14.93 -7.77
C THR A 135 -2.85 -13.71 -7.14
N ASP A 136 -3.65 -12.73 -6.76
CA ASP A 136 -3.23 -11.52 -6.06
C ASP A 136 -3.38 -11.74 -4.55
N VAL A 137 -2.33 -11.46 -3.78
CA VAL A 137 -2.38 -11.32 -2.32
C VAL A 137 -2.19 -9.86 -1.99
N THR A 138 -3.10 -9.26 -1.21
CA THR A 138 -3.04 -7.86 -0.80
C THR A 138 -3.26 -7.73 0.70
N SER A 139 -2.57 -6.79 1.34
CA SER A 139 -2.80 -6.51 2.75
C SER A 139 -3.86 -5.43 3.00
N ARG A 140 -4.48 -5.53 4.16
CA ARG A 140 -5.24 -4.47 4.80
C ARG A 140 -4.56 -4.11 6.11
N THR A 141 -4.19 -2.85 6.25
CA THR A 141 -3.57 -2.32 7.47
C THR A 141 -4.54 -1.35 8.12
N THR A 142 -4.77 -1.47 9.43
CA THR A 142 -5.52 -0.47 10.20
C THR A 142 -4.69 -0.01 11.40
N VAL A 143 -4.88 1.23 11.80
CA VAL A 143 -4.32 1.81 13.02
C VAL A 143 -5.48 2.34 13.85
N ASN A 144 -5.65 1.82 15.07
CA ASN A 144 -6.79 2.10 15.95
C ASN A 144 -8.14 1.88 15.23
N GLY A 145 -8.22 0.85 14.37
CA GLY A 145 -9.41 0.56 13.56
C GLY A 145 -9.61 1.44 12.32
N ILE A 146 -8.79 2.49 12.14
CA ILE A 146 -8.84 3.37 10.97
C ILE A 146 -7.97 2.77 9.85
N PRO A 147 -8.49 2.55 8.63
CA PRO A 147 -7.70 2.04 7.52
C PRO A 147 -6.52 2.94 7.16
N VAL A 148 -5.37 2.33 6.88
CA VAL A 148 -4.24 3.03 6.26
C VAL A 148 -4.24 2.76 4.77
N VAL A 149 -4.13 3.80 3.96
CA VAL A 149 -4.19 3.71 2.49
C VAL A 149 -3.01 4.45 1.86
N GLY A 150 -2.78 4.22 0.56
CA GLY A 150 -1.70 4.84 -0.18
C GLY A 150 -0.60 3.83 -0.60
N PRO A 151 0.41 4.30 -1.35
CA PRO A 151 1.47 3.44 -1.88
C PRO A 151 2.29 2.78 -0.77
N ARG A 152 2.54 3.48 0.35
CA ARG A 152 3.34 2.98 1.48
C ARG A 152 2.50 2.34 2.60
N ALA A 153 1.28 1.87 2.30
CA ALA A 153 0.35 1.28 3.28
C ALA A 153 0.17 -0.24 3.17
N LYS A 154 0.69 -0.87 2.12
CA LYS A 154 0.30 -2.22 1.73
C LYS A 154 1.47 -3.15 1.46
N ALA A 155 1.21 -4.43 1.67
CA ALA A 155 1.89 -5.53 1.03
C ALA A 155 1.04 -6.01 -0.16
N ARG A 156 1.68 -6.31 -1.27
CA ARG A 156 1.07 -6.96 -2.42
C ARG A 156 2.04 -8.02 -2.95
N VAL A 157 1.53 -9.21 -3.18
CA VAL A 157 2.26 -10.32 -3.79
C VAL A 157 1.45 -10.86 -4.95
N LEU A 158 2.10 -11.14 -6.07
CA LEU A 158 1.47 -11.74 -7.24
C LEU A 158 2.07 -13.12 -7.50
N PHE A 159 1.20 -14.09 -7.76
CA PHE A 159 1.58 -15.45 -8.16
C PHE A 159 0.93 -15.82 -9.48
N LYS A 160 1.60 -16.69 -10.24
CA LYS A 160 1.00 -17.38 -11.39
C LYS A 160 0.50 -18.73 -10.92
N ASP A 161 1.16 -19.81 -11.32
CA ASP A 161 0.80 -21.19 -11.03
C ASP A 161 1.67 -21.84 -9.93
N THR A 162 2.77 -21.19 -9.53
CA THR A 162 3.71 -21.69 -8.52
C THR A 162 3.85 -20.75 -7.32
N GLU A 163 4.51 -21.24 -6.25
CA GLU A 163 4.89 -20.47 -5.06
C GLU A 163 6.12 -19.56 -5.26
N ALA A 164 6.58 -19.37 -6.51
CA ALA A 164 7.50 -18.29 -6.84
C ALA A 164 6.66 -17.04 -7.18
N PRO A 165 6.74 -15.96 -6.40
CA PRO A 165 6.02 -14.74 -6.74
C PRO A 165 6.61 -14.16 -8.03
N VAL A 166 5.78 -13.48 -8.81
CA VAL A 166 6.21 -12.70 -9.99
C VAL A 166 6.35 -11.21 -9.65
N MET A 167 5.76 -10.78 -8.54
CA MET A 167 5.88 -9.41 -8.03
C MET A 167 5.70 -9.40 -6.52
N LEU A 168 6.50 -8.58 -5.84
CA LEU A 168 6.35 -8.23 -4.43
C LEU A 168 6.41 -6.71 -4.32
N HIS A 169 5.50 -6.13 -3.56
CA HIS A 169 5.56 -4.74 -3.16
C HIS A 169 5.17 -4.65 -1.69
N VAL A 170 6.12 -4.32 -0.82
CA VAL A 170 5.88 -4.28 0.63
C VAL A 170 6.38 -2.95 1.18
N ALA A 171 5.51 -2.25 1.90
CA ALA A 171 5.89 -1.10 2.71
C ALA A 171 6.32 -1.57 4.10
N MET A 172 7.57 -1.30 4.46
CA MET A 172 8.19 -1.73 5.72
C MET A 172 8.13 -0.62 6.76
N TRP A 173 7.42 -0.88 7.87
CA TRP A 173 7.30 0.03 8.99
C TRP A 173 8.05 -0.53 10.20
N GLU A 174 8.99 0.24 10.72
CA GLU A 174 9.72 -0.12 11.94
C GLU A 174 8.88 0.17 13.19
N SER A 175 8.21 1.33 13.21
CA SER A 175 7.34 1.74 14.32
C SER A 175 6.44 2.90 13.91
N LEU A 176 5.37 3.09 14.69
CA LEU A 176 4.54 4.29 14.68
C LEU A 176 4.66 4.96 16.04
N LEU A 177 4.83 6.28 16.04
CA LEU A 177 4.91 7.09 17.25
C LEU A 177 3.83 8.16 17.21
N VAL A 178 3.26 8.52 18.36
CA VAL A 178 2.41 9.69 18.45
C VAL A 178 3.25 10.92 18.12
N HIS A 179 2.86 11.66 17.08
CA HIS A 179 3.48 12.95 16.77
C HIS A 179 2.77 14.08 17.53
N GLU A 180 1.44 14.06 17.48
CA GLU A 180 0.55 15.02 18.10
C GLU A 180 -0.86 14.43 18.15
N GLU A 181 -1.69 14.99 19.01
CA GLU A 181 -3.12 14.72 19.07
C GLU A 181 -3.85 16.01 18.69
N ARG A 182 -4.82 15.90 17.77
CA ARG A 182 -5.57 17.05 17.25
C ARG A 182 -7.06 16.84 17.39
N ALA A 183 -7.81 17.94 17.36
CA ALA A 183 -9.26 17.87 17.26
C ALA A 183 -9.67 17.31 15.90
N ARG A 184 -10.47 16.24 15.90
CA ARG A 184 -11.02 15.64 14.69
C ARG A 184 -12.07 16.58 14.09
N LEU A 185 -12.05 16.72 12.76
CA LEU A 185 -13.11 17.35 12.02
C LEU A 185 -14.37 16.47 12.09
N PRO A 186 -15.49 16.97 12.62
CA PRO A 186 -16.73 16.20 12.67
C PRO A 186 -17.24 15.81 11.27
N GLU A 187 -17.87 14.64 11.17
CA GLU A 187 -18.34 14.07 9.90
C GLU A 187 -19.37 14.94 9.18
N ASP A 188 -20.20 15.69 9.91
CA ASP A 188 -21.18 16.63 9.39
C ASP A 188 -20.53 17.91 8.79
N GLN A 189 -19.26 18.16 9.09
CA GLN A 189 -18.50 19.30 8.57
C GLN A 189 -17.67 18.96 7.32
N VAL A 190 -17.54 17.68 6.96
CA VAL A 190 -16.72 17.24 5.82
C VAL A 190 -17.25 17.83 4.51
N ALA A 191 -18.56 17.90 4.30
CA ALA A 191 -19.14 18.48 3.09
C ALA A 191 -18.68 19.94 2.85
N ARG A 192 -18.61 20.74 3.91
CA ARG A 192 -18.09 22.12 3.85
C ARG A 192 -16.61 22.16 3.50
N ALA A 193 -15.83 21.27 4.10
CA ALA A 193 -14.39 21.18 3.83
C ALA A 193 -14.09 20.68 2.40
N VAL A 194 -14.95 19.81 1.83
CA VAL A 194 -14.92 19.44 0.41
C VAL A 194 -15.21 20.67 -0.47
N ASP A 195 -16.25 21.44 -0.15
CA ASP A 195 -16.57 22.69 -0.84
C ASP A 195 -15.38 23.65 -0.87
N ASP A 196 -14.75 23.88 0.29
CA ASP A 196 -13.58 24.75 0.42
C ASP A 196 -12.41 24.24 -0.43
N THR A 197 -12.16 22.93 -0.40
CA THR A 197 -11.10 22.28 -1.20
C THR A 197 -11.35 22.43 -2.70
N LEU A 198 -12.60 22.26 -3.15
CA LEU A 198 -12.98 22.42 -4.56
C LEU A 198 -12.91 23.88 -5.00
N ARG A 199 -13.31 24.83 -4.15
CA ARG A 199 -13.21 26.27 -4.41
C ARG A 199 -11.77 26.71 -4.65
N GLN A 200 -10.84 26.22 -3.84
CA GLN A 200 -9.41 26.49 -4.00
C GLN A 200 -8.88 25.98 -5.34
N ARG A 201 -9.33 24.80 -5.79
CA ARG A 201 -8.91 24.21 -7.07
C ARG A 201 -9.51 24.91 -8.29
N HIS A 202 -10.76 25.39 -8.19
CA HIS A 202 -11.52 25.95 -9.31
C HIS A 202 -11.62 27.49 -9.30
N ALA A 203 -10.68 28.18 -8.64
CA ALA A 203 -10.62 29.64 -8.59
C ALA A 203 -11.96 30.30 -8.18
N GLY A 204 -12.63 29.73 -7.17
CA GLY A 204 -13.74 30.38 -6.47
C GLY A 204 -15.11 29.73 -6.62
N ARG A 205 -15.51 29.25 -7.81
CA ARG A 205 -16.82 28.58 -7.98
C ARG A 205 -16.62 27.09 -8.27
N PRO A 206 -16.90 26.20 -7.31
CA PRO A 206 -16.79 24.78 -7.55
C PRO A 206 -17.90 24.36 -8.54
N PRO A 207 -17.66 23.35 -9.39
CA PRO A 207 -18.72 22.77 -10.19
C PRO A 207 -19.81 22.19 -9.28
N PRO A 208 -21.07 22.09 -9.72
CA PRO A 208 -22.11 21.43 -8.94
C PRO A 208 -21.69 19.99 -8.66
N TRP A 209 -21.74 19.61 -7.38
CA TRP A 209 -21.29 18.32 -6.91
C TRP A 209 -22.22 17.77 -5.84
N ARG A 210 -22.20 16.45 -5.65
CA ARG A 210 -22.94 15.75 -4.59
C ARG A 210 -21.99 14.86 -3.81
N LEU A 211 -22.01 14.92 -2.48
CA LEU A 211 -21.33 13.96 -1.63
C LEU A 211 -22.06 12.61 -1.71
N CYS A 212 -21.35 11.57 -2.15
CA CYS A 212 -21.89 10.22 -2.27
C CYS A 212 -21.46 9.32 -1.10
N GLY A 213 -20.32 9.62 -0.48
CA GLY A 213 -19.80 8.88 0.66
C GLY A 213 -18.56 9.52 1.22
N GLN A 214 -18.21 9.14 2.44
CA GLN A 214 -16.97 9.56 3.07
C GLN A 214 -16.44 8.46 3.97
N ARG A 215 -15.11 8.39 4.10
CA ARG A 215 -14.46 7.48 5.04
C ARG A 215 -13.19 8.10 5.59
N LEU A 216 -12.98 7.92 6.89
CA LEU A 216 -11.76 8.31 7.58
C LEU A 216 -10.65 7.28 7.30
N VAL A 217 -9.45 7.76 6.98
CA VAL A 217 -8.26 6.95 6.71
C VAL A 217 -7.02 7.63 7.26
N TYR A 218 -5.94 6.88 7.45
CA TYR A 218 -4.58 7.42 7.48
C TYR A 218 -3.97 7.33 6.08
N GLN A 219 -3.39 8.42 5.59
CA GLN A 219 -2.71 8.41 4.29
C GLN A 219 -1.22 8.15 4.45
N ALA A 220 -0.72 7.10 3.80
CA ALA A 220 0.70 6.77 3.66
C ALA A 220 1.20 7.12 2.24
N ASP A 221 1.23 8.41 1.92
CA ASP A 221 1.74 8.96 0.65
C ASP A 221 3.25 8.78 0.50
N GLU A 222 3.81 9.14 -0.65
CA GLU A 222 5.26 9.26 -0.88
C GLU A 222 5.93 10.15 0.18
N PHE A 223 7.18 9.86 0.52
CA PHE A 223 7.94 10.67 1.45
C PHE A 223 8.32 12.00 0.79
N ARG A 224 7.94 13.12 1.41
CA ARG A 224 8.17 14.47 0.87
C ARG A 224 9.14 15.30 1.71
N GLY A 225 9.95 14.65 2.54
CA GLY A 225 10.78 15.30 3.56
C GLY A 225 10.27 15.05 4.98
N ALA A 226 11.05 15.45 5.98
CA ALA A 226 10.79 15.10 7.37
C ALA A 226 9.89 16.11 8.10
N PRO A 227 9.00 15.67 9.01
CA PRO A 227 8.75 14.27 9.44
C PRO A 227 7.84 13.44 8.49
N ASP A 228 8.04 12.10 8.45
CA ASP A 228 7.16 11.16 7.71
C ASP A 228 5.87 10.90 8.51
N LEU A 229 4.82 11.66 8.19
CA LEU A 229 3.56 11.65 8.93
C LEU A 229 2.49 10.79 8.25
N LEU A 230 1.78 10.01 9.06
CA LEU A 230 0.46 9.49 8.74
C LEU A 230 -0.56 10.47 9.31
N ALA A 231 -0.96 11.43 8.48
CA ALA A 231 -2.03 12.35 8.81
C ALA A 231 -3.40 11.69 8.53
N PRO A 232 -4.39 11.86 9.43
CA PRO A 232 -5.72 11.37 9.19
C PRO A 232 -6.43 12.27 8.16
N GLU A 233 -7.14 11.65 7.23
CA GLU A 233 -7.87 12.30 6.15
C GLU A 233 -9.23 11.65 5.94
N TYR A 234 -10.19 12.44 5.47
CA TYR A 234 -11.41 11.93 4.85
C TYR A 234 -11.20 11.77 3.35
N LEU A 235 -11.46 10.55 2.86
CA LEU A 235 -11.68 10.30 1.44
C LEU A 235 -13.16 10.51 1.16
N ALA A 236 -13.51 11.64 0.56
CA ALA A 236 -14.86 12.01 0.17
C ALA A 236 -15.11 11.61 -1.29
N GLU A 237 -16.04 10.69 -1.51
CA GLU A 237 -16.53 10.34 -2.84
C GLU A 237 -17.59 11.36 -3.26
N ILE A 238 -17.33 12.06 -4.37
CA ILE A 238 -18.24 13.06 -4.92
C ILE A 238 -18.66 12.69 -6.34
N GLU A 239 -19.83 13.15 -6.75
CA GLU A 239 -20.29 13.10 -8.13
C GLU A 239 -20.28 14.50 -8.73
N VAL A 240 -19.57 14.68 -9.85
CA VAL A 240 -19.45 15.94 -10.60
C VAL A 240 -19.77 15.65 -12.06
N GLY A 241 -20.85 16.25 -12.58
CA GLY A 241 -21.25 16.08 -13.98
C GLY A 241 -21.47 14.61 -14.39
N GLY A 242 -22.00 13.77 -13.50
CA GLY A 242 -22.23 12.34 -13.73
C GLY A 242 -20.99 11.45 -13.57
N SER A 243 -19.82 12.01 -13.21
CA SER A 243 -18.59 11.25 -12.94
C SER A 243 -18.28 11.20 -11.45
N ARG A 244 -17.88 10.03 -10.94
CA ARG A 244 -17.43 9.88 -9.55
C ARG A 244 -15.95 10.24 -9.40
N GLN A 245 -15.63 11.02 -8.38
CA GLN A 245 -14.27 11.44 -8.04
C GLN A 245 -14.03 11.29 -6.53
N VAL A 246 -12.77 11.15 -6.13
CA VAL A 246 -12.38 11.14 -4.71
C VAL A 246 -11.63 12.42 -4.39
N VAL A 247 -12.11 13.15 -3.40
CA VAL A 247 -11.45 14.33 -2.82
C VAL A 247 -10.90 13.98 -1.46
N ARG A 248 -9.68 14.43 -1.19
CA ARG A 248 -9.00 14.26 0.09
C ARG A 248 -9.19 15.52 0.93
N VAL A 249 -9.60 15.34 2.17
CA VAL A 249 -9.83 16.43 3.12
C VAL A 249 -9.10 16.11 4.43
N PRO A 250 -8.28 17.01 4.99
CA PRO A 250 -7.68 16.80 6.30
C PRO A 250 -8.74 16.52 7.37
N ALA A 251 -8.56 15.47 8.16
CA ALA A 251 -9.52 15.09 9.20
C ALA A 251 -9.25 15.79 10.54
N CYS A 252 -8.30 16.73 10.60
CA CYS A 252 -7.96 17.49 11.78
C CYS A 252 -7.72 18.97 11.44
N ARG A 253 -7.92 19.84 12.44
CA ARG A 253 -7.58 21.26 12.40
C ARG A 253 -6.33 21.54 13.20
#